data_AF-A0A538SBN1-F1
#
_entry.id   AF-A0A538SBN1-F1
#
_cell.length_a   1.000
_cell.length_b   1.000
_cell.length_c   1.000
_cell.angle_alpha   90.00
_cell.angle_beta   90.00
_cell.angle_gamma   90.00
#
_symmetry.space_group_name_H-M   'P 1'
#
loop_
_entity.id
_entity.type
_entity.pdbx_description
1 polymer ?
#
loop_
_entity_poly.entity_id
_entity_poly.type
_entity_poly.pdbx_seq_one_letter_code
_entity_poly.pdbx_strand_id
1 'polypeptide(L)'
;MSLRKTPRYTLLTVGYAALIQASCLAALLLRFEGAVPARFWSGYLQIAPIFTVLSLLGFYLAGLYDGLWRYASTVTLFQVFKGVTLSTIMLAIVMLFTPREVLPHSLVLLVGLVELVVVGGVRFAWRLSRDRLLDTAPRRAVRALVVGADHTGVHLIQEMRRGGGPERLTPIGFIDDEARLTGHLVEGVRAGSRWW
;
A
#
# COMPACT_ATOMS: atom_id res chain seq x y z
N MET A 1 23.80 -3.59 -2.54
CA MET A 1 22.73 -4.35 -1.87
C MET A 1 22.69 -3.95 -0.39
N SER A 2 21.91 -2.93 -0.02
CA SER A 2 21.99 -2.26 1.30
C SER A 2 21.02 -2.88 2.31
N LEU A 3 21.60 -3.61 3.29
CA LEU A 3 20.96 -4.39 4.35
C LEU A 3 20.42 -3.55 5.54
N ARG A 4 19.87 -2.34 5.29
CA ARG A 4 19.33 -1.48 6.37
C ARG A 4 17.81 -1.25 6.34
N LYS A 5 17.05 -2.02 5.55
CA LYS A 5 15.57 -1.92 5.48
C LYS A 5 14.82 -3.15 6.05
N THR A 6 15.52 -4.09 6.65
CA THR A 6 15.12 -5.49 6.88
C THR A 6 13.92 -5.76 7.82
N PRO A 7 13.65 -5.01 8.91
CA PRO A 7 12.60 -5.41 9.86
C PRO A 7 11.17 -5.16 9.33
N ARG A 8 10.99 -4.16 8.47
CA ARG A 8 9.65 -3.83 7.93
C ARG A 8 9.21 -4.83 6.86
N TYR A 9 10.11 -5.21 5.96
CA TYR A 9 9.80 -6.18 4.91
C TYR A 9 9.54 -7.58 5.48
N THR A 10 10.33 -8.01 6.46
CA THR A 10 10.14 -9.31 7.13
C THR A 10 8.82 -9.38 7.90
N LEU A 11 8.44 -8.31 8.62
CA LEU A 11 7.14 -8.24 9.29
C LEU A 11 5.98 -8.32 8.28
N LEU A 12 6.10 -7.64 7.14
CA LEU A 12 5.08 -7.67 6.09
C LEU A 12 4.96 -9.06 5.45
N THR A 13 6.08 -9.72 5.13
CA THR A 13 6.05 -11.07 4.54
C THR A 13 5.43 -12.08 5.50
N VAL A 14 5.74 -12.00 6.80
CA VAL A 14 5.12 -12.85 7.83
C VAL A 14 3.62 -12.57 7.94
N GLY A 15 3.22 -11.30 7.93
CA GLY A 15 1.81 -10.92 7.91
C GLY A 15 1.05 -11.46 6.69
N TYR A 16 1.66 -11.39 5.49
CA TYR A 16 1.07 -11.98 4.29
C TYR A 16 0.98 -13.50 4.38
N ALA A 17 2.01 -14.18 4.87
CA ALA A 17 1.96 -15.63 5.07
C ALA A 17 0.80 -16.05 5.98
N ALA A 18 0.57 -15.32 7.08
CA ALA A 18 -0.56 -15.57 7.97
C ALA A 18 -1.92 -15.38 7.28
N LEU A 19 -2.07 -14.32 6.47
CA LEU A 19 -3.28 -14.06 5.70
C LEU A 19 -3.53 -15.13 4.63
N ILE A 20 -2.50 -15.61 3.97
CA ILE A 20 -2.59 -16.68 2.97
C ILE A 20 -3.08 -17.97 3.65
N GLN A 21 -2.48 -18.34 4.79
CA GLN A 21 -2.91 -19.52 5.56
C GLN A 21 -4.35 -19.40 6.05
N ALA A 22 -4.75 -18.23 6.53
CA ALA A 22 -6.13 -17.95 6.92
C ALA A 22 -7.09 -18.10 5.72
N SER A 23 -6.67 -17.65 4.54
CA SER A 23 -7.44 -17.76 3.29
C SER A 23 -7.63 -19.22 2.87
N CYS A 24 -6.57 -20.04 2.95
CA CYS A 24 -6.66 -21.48 2.68
C CYS A 24 -7.60 -22.19 3.64
N LEU A 25 -7.49 -21.89 4.95
CA LEU A 25 -8.36 -22.48 5.95
C LEU A 25 -9.83 -22.07 5.74
N ALA A 26 -10.07 -20.77 5.47
CA ALA A 26 -11.41 -20.26 5.20
C ALA A 26 -12.01 -20.89 3.93
N ALA A 27 -11.24 -21.04 2.85
CA ALA A 27 -11.69 -21.71 1.64
C ALA A 27 -12.04 -23.18 1.90
N LEU A 28 -11.24 -23.89 2.70
CA LEU A 28 -11.51 -25.28 3.09
C LEU A 28 -12.81 -25.40 3.90
N LEU A 29 -12.99 -24.51 4.89
CA LEU A 29 -14.21 -24.47 5.70
C LEU A 29 -15.44 -24.14 4.85
N LEU A 30 -15.35 -23.15 3.96
CA LEU A 30 -16.43 -22.80 3.03
C LEU A 30 -16.78 -23.95 2.10
N ARG A 31 -15.78 -24.72 1.63
CA ARG A 31 -16.00 -25.84 0.70
C ARG A 31 -16.77 -27.00 1.31
N PHE A 32 -16.59 -27.24 2.61
CA PHE A 32 -17.21 -28.34 3.35
C PHE A 32 -18.27 -27.86 4.33
N GLU A 33 -18.74 -26.61 4.19
CA GLU A 33 -19.80 -26.02 5.03
C GLU A 33 -19.47 -26.12 6.55
N GLY A 34 -18.18 -26.01 6.89
CA GLY A 34 -17.66 -26.13 8.26
C GLY A 34 -17.39 -27.58 8.73
N ALA A 35 -17.91 -28.60 8.04
CA ALA A 35 -17.75 -30.01 8.41
C ALA A 35 -16.67 -30.70 7.55
N VAL A 36 -15.40 -30.35 7.76
CA VAL A 36 -14.26 -30.88 6.97
C VAL A 36 -13.97 -32.35 7.32
N PRO A 37 -14.08 -33.30 6.38
CA PRO A 37 -13.73 -34.70 6.63
C PRO A 37 -12.24 -34.89 6.95
N ALA A 38 -11.92 -35.79 7.89
CA ALA A 38 -10.56 -36.07 8.36
C ALA A 38 -9.53 -36.29 7.24
N ARG A 39 -9.93 -36.96 6.16
CA ARG A 39 -9.09 -37.28 4.99
C ARG A 39 -8.51 -36.06 4.26
N PHE A 40 -9.14 -34.89 4.35
CA PHE A 40 -8.68 -33.69 3.64
C PHE A 40 -7.65 -32.88 4.44
N TRP A 41 -7.51 -33.13 5.74
CA TRP A 41 -6.53 -32.42 6.58
C TRP A 41 -5.09 -32.76 6.20
N SER A 42 -4.81 -34.01 5.83
CA SER A 42 -3.48 -34.41 5.35
C SER A 42 -3.11 -33.70 4.04
N GLY A 43 -4.05 -33.64 3.10
CA GLY A 43 -3.89 -32.88 1.87
C GLY A 43 -3.68 -31.38 2.13
N TYR A 44 -4.44 -30.80 3.06
CA TYR A 44 -4.29 -29.39 3.44
C TYR A 44 -2.89 -29.11 3.99
N LEU A 45 -2.38 -29.96 4.89
CA LEU A 45 -1.04 -29.79 5.48
C LEU A 45 0.09 -29.88 4.44
N GLN A 46 -0.10 -30.63 3.36
CA GLN A 46 0.87 -30.72 2.27
C GLN A 46 0.78 -29.52 1.31
N ILE A 47 -0.43 -29.10 0.96
CA ILE A 47 -0.67 -28.10 -0.09
C ILE A 47 -0.59 -26.68 0.44
N ALA A 48 -1.05 -26.40 1.67
CA ALA A 48 -1.08 -25.05 2.21
C ALA A 48 0.31 -24.37 2.30
N PRO A 49 1.40 -25.07 2.73
CA PRO A 49 2.74 -24.50 2.69
C PRO A 49 3.22 -24.20 1.26
N ILE A 50 2.96 -25.13 0.33
CA ILE A 50 3.31 -24.96 -1.09
C ILE A 50 2.60 -23.72 -1.63
N PHE A 51 1.30 -23.60 -1.39
CA PHE A 51 0.53 -22.45 -1.81
C PHE A 51 1.05 -21.14 -1.22
N THR A 52 1.39 -21.12 0.07
CA THR A 52 1.99 -19.94 0.72
C THR A 52 3.25 -19.49 0.00
N VAL A 53 4.14 -20.42 -0.36
CA VAL A 53 5.38 -20.10 -1.10
C VAL A 53 5.04 -19.56 -2.49
N LEU A 54 4.11 -20.18 -3.21
CA LEU A 54 3.68 -19.74 -4.54
C LEU A 54 3.01 -18.35 -4.51
N SER A 55 2.18 -18.07 -3.52
CA SER A 55 1.54 -16.77 -3.29
C SER A 55 2.56 -15.69 -2.96
N LEU A 56 3.51 -15.97 -2.07
CA LEU A 56 4.58 -15.02 -1.76
C LEU A 56 5.44 -14.71 -3.00
N LEU A 57 5.76 -15.73 -3.80
CA LEU A 57 6.47 -15.55 -5.06
C LEU A 57 5.62 -14.76 -6.07
N GLY A 58 4.33 -15.05 -6.17
CA GLY A 58 3.39 -14.32 -7.03
C GLY A 58 3.30 -12.85 -6.67
N PHE A 59 3.21 -12.52 -5.38
CA PHE A 59 3.23 -11.15 -4.88
C PHE A 59 4.58 -10.46 -5.12
N TYR A 60 5.69 -11.18 -4.99
CA TYR A 60 7.00 -10.66 -5.32
C TYR A 60 7.12 -10.31 -6.81
N LEU A 61 6.74 -11.22 -7.71
CA LEU A 61 6.74 -11.01 -9.16
C LEU A 61 5.75 -9.95 -9.63
N ALA A 62 4.65 -9.75 -8.89
CA ALA A 62 3.71 -8.67 -9.14
C ALA A 62 4.22 -7.29 -8.68
N GLY A 63 5.39 -7.20 -8.03
CA GLY A 63 5.95 -5.94 -7.53
C GLY A 63 5.19 -5.39 -6.31
N LEU A 64 4.50 -6.26 -5.57
CA LEU A 64 3.67 -5.86 -4.43
C LEU A 64 4.47 -5.18 -3.31
N TYR A 65 5.77 -5.48 -3.24
CA TYR A 65 6.72 -4.94 -2.27
C TYR A 65 7.40 -3.64 -2.76
N ASP A 66 7.33 -3.34 -4.05
CA ASP A 66 7.90 -2.11 -4.62
C ASP A 66 6.97 -0.90 -4.43
N GLY A 67 5.66 -1.16 -4.32
CA GLY A 67 4.60 -0.15 -4.12
C GLY A 67 4.59 0.57 -2.76
N LEU A 68 5.64 0.47 -1.94
CA LEU A 68 5.74 1.17 -0.64
C LEU A 68 5.88 2.70 -0.76
N TRP A 69 5.91 3.26 -1.97
CA TRP A 69 6.06 4.70 -2.21
C TRP A 69 4.72 5.41 -2.46
N ARG A 70 4.68 6.64 -1.95
CA ARG A 70 3.54 7.52 -1.57
C ARG A 70 2.51 7.87 -2.67
N TYR A 71 2.59 7.31 -3.89
CA TYR A 71 1.74 7.68 -5.03
C TYR A 71 1.09 6.49 -5.78
N ALA A 72 1.19 5.25 -5.28
CA ALA A 72 0.74 4.04 -6.00
C ALA A 72 -0.68 3.55 -5.63
N SER A 73 -1.63 4.44 -5.35
CA SER A 73 -2.91 4.08 -4.69
C SER A 73 -3.81 3.14 -5.52
N THR A 74 -3.89 3.31 -6.84
CA THR A 74 -4.67 2.42 -7.73
C THR A 74 -3.84 1.23 -8.22
N VAL A 75 -2.52 1.43 -8.37
CA VAL A 75 -1.58 0.40 -8.85
C VAL A 75 -1.49 -0.77 -7.87
N THR A 76 -1.61 -0.52 -6.57
CA THR A 76 -1.47 -1.57 -5.55
C THR A 76 -2.57 -2.63 -5.59
N LEU A 77 -3.81 -2.29 -5.93
CA LEU A 77 -4.88 -3.29 -6.05
C LEU A 77 -4.66 -4.19 -7.28
N PHE A 78 -4.20 -3.58 -8.38
CA PHE A 78 -3.83 -4.33 -9.59
C PHE A 78 -2.66 -5.30 -9.33
N GLN A 79 -1.67 -4.90 -8.52
CA GLN A 79 -0.58 -5.79 -8.09
C GLN A 79 -1.08 -6.97 -7.25
N VAL A 80 -2.04 -6.76 -6.34
CA VAL A 80 -2.66 -7.86 -5.59
C VAL A 80 -3.36 -8.80 -6.56
N PHE A 81 -4.21 -8.27 -7.44
CA PHE A 81 -4.94 -9.08 -8.42
C PHE A 81 -3.99 -9.90 -9.30
N LYS A 82 -2.93 -9.28 -9.84
CA LYS A 82 -1.90 -9.96 -10.63
C LYS A 82 -1.20 -11.05 -9.83
N GLY A 83 -0.82 -10.78 -8.58
CA GLY A 83 -0.14 -11.76 -7.72
C GLY A 83 -1.01 -12.94 -7.34
N VAL A 84 -2.30 -12.70 -7.00
CA VAL A 84 -3.26 -13.77 -6.73
C VAL A 84 -3.54 -14.60 -7.99
N THR A 85 -3.70 -13.95 -9.13
CA THR A 85 -3.91 -14.66 -10.41
C THR A 85 -2.71 -15.55 -10.73
N LEU A 86 -1.50 -15.03 -10.59
CA LEU A 86 -0.27 -15.78 -10.86
C LEU A 86 -0.11 -16.98 -9.91
N SER A 87 -0.31 -16.76 -8.61
CA SER A 87 -0.21 -17.83 -7.61
C SER A 87 -1.29 -18.90 -7.77
N THR A 88 -2.52 -18.50 -8.12
CA THR A 88 -3.63 -19.43 -8.41
C THR A 88 -3.33 -20.29 -9.63
N ILE A 89 -2.78 -19.69 -10.70
CA ILE A 89 -2.34 -20.44 -11.89
C ILE A 89 -1.21 -21.42 -11.54
N MET A 90 -0.22 -20.97 -10.77
CA MET A 90 0.87 -21.84 -10.32
C MET A 90 0.35 -23.01 -9.48
N LEU A 91 -0.58 -22.76 -8.57
CA LEU A 91 -1.22 -23.81 -7.77
C LEU A 91 -2.04 -24.77 -8.65
N ALA A 92 -2.77 -24.25 -9.64
CA ALA A 92 -3.53 -25.06 -10.57
C ALA A 92 -2.61 -26.02 -11.35
N ILE A 93 -1.43 -25.56 -11.77
CA ILE A 93 -0.42 -26.39 -12.43
C ILE A 93 0.06 -27.50 -11.48
N VAL A 94 0.39 -27.18 -10.22
CA VAL A 94 0.79 -28.19 -9.22
C VAL A 94 -0.30 -29.23 -8.99
N MET A 95 -1.57 -28.80 -8.97
CA MET A 95 -2.72 -29.68 -8.78
C MET A 95 -2.98 -30.62 -9.95
N LEU A 96 -2.54 -30.30 -11.18
CA LEU A 96 -2.65 -31.24 -12.31
C LEU A 96 -1.86 -32.53 -12.08
N PHE A 97 -0.79 -32.46 -11.29
CA PHE A 97 0.05 -33.61 -10.94
C PHE A 97 -0.35 -34.25 -9.60
N THR A 98 -1.36 -33.71 -8.92
CA THR A 98 -1.81 -34.20 -7.62
C THR A 98 -3.07 -35.06 -7.80
N PRO A 99 -3.17 -36.24 -7.17
CA PRO A 99 -4.38 -37.06 -7.25
C PRO A 99 -5.61 -36.33 -6.68
N ARG A 100 -6.75 -36.46 -7.36
CA ARG A 100 -8.03 -35.85 -6.93
C ARG A 100 -8.54 -36.32 -5.57
N GLU A 101 -8.06 -37.48 -5.12
CA GLU A 101 -8.37 -38.06 -3.82
C GLU A 101 -7.78 -37.23 -2.66
N VAL A 102 -6.68 -36.50 -2.92
CA VAL A 102 -6.02 -35.67 -1.92
C VAL A 102 -6.81 -34.40 -1.67
N LEU A 103 -7.19 -33.67 -2.73
CA LEU A 103 -8.01 -32.46 -2.66
C LEU A 103 -8.80 -32.22 -3.95
N PRO A 104 -10.07 -31.75 -3.87
CA PRO A 104 -10.84 -31.41 -5.06
C PRO A 104 -10.20 -30.23 -5.81
N HIS A 105 -10.04 -30.35 -7.13
CA HIS A 105 -9.46 -29.28 -7.96
C HIS A 105 -10.27 -27.97 -7.91
N SER A 106 -11.59 -28.05 -7.65
CA SER A 106 -12.43 -26.86 -7.46
C SER A 106 -12.02 -26.01 -6.26
N LEU A 107 -11.28 -26.57 -5.30
CA LEU A 107 -10.77 -25.81 -4.17
C LEU A 107 -9.72 -24.78 -4.60
N VAL A 108 -8.96 -25.03 -5.68
CA VAL A 108 -7.93 -24.10 -6.17
C VAL A 108 -8.52 -22.74 -6.50
N LEU A 109 -9.62 -22.73 -7.25
CA LEU A 109 -10.31 -21.50 -7.63
C LEU A 109 -10.90 -20.79 -6.39
N LEU A 110 -11.48 -21.55 -5.46
CA LEU A 110 -12.05 -21.01 -4.24
C LEU A 110 -10.97 -20.37 -3.35
N VAL A 111 -9.82 -21.02 -3.19
CA VAL A 111 -8.68 -20.50 -2.43
C VAL A 111 -8.20 -19.19 -3.04
N GLY A 112 -8.02 -19.11 -4.36
CA GLY A 112 -7.62 -17.87 -5.03
C GLY A 112 -8.64 -16.74 -4.85
N LEU A 113 -9.94 -17.03 -4.93
CA LEU A 113 -11.02 -16.05 -4.68
C LEU A 113 -11.00 -15.54 -3.24
N VAL A 114 -10.89 -16.44 -2.27
CA VAL A 114 -10.84 -16.09 -0.84
C VAL A 114 -9.56 -15.29 -0.55
N GLU A 115 -8.42 -15.70 -1.10
CA GLU A 115 -7.16 -14.96 -0.95
C GLU A 115 -7.27 -13.54 -1.51
N LEU A 116 -7.87 -13.36 -2.68
CA LEU A 116 -8.10 -12.04 -3.26
C LEU A 116 -8.92 -11.15 -2.32
N VAL A 117 -10.00 -11.68 -1.76
CA VAL A 117 -10.88 -10.94 -0.85
C VAL A 117 -10.17 -10.63 0.48
N VAL A 118 -9.46 -11.60 1.07
CA VAL A 118 -8.78 -11.42 2.35
C VAL A 118 -7.60 -10.46 2.22
N VAL A 119 -6.68 -10.73 1.29
CA VAL A 119 -5.47 -9.92 1.09
C VAL A 119 -5.82 -8.54 0.53
N GLY A 120 -6.70 -8.49 -0.48
CA GLY A 120 -7.20 -7.25 -1.05
C GLY A 120 -8.01 -6.43 -0.05
N GLY A 121 -8.86 -7.09 0.75
CA GLY A 121 -9.68 -6.46 1.78
C GLY A 121 -8.85 -5.86 2.90
N VAL A 122 -7.86 -6.58 3.44
CA VAL A 122 -6.95 -6.05 4.47
C VAL A 122 -6.16 -4.85 3.95
N ARG A 123 -5.67 -4.92 2.71
CA ARG A 123 -4.99 -3.79 2.04
C ARG A 123 -5.92 -2.58 1.88
N PHE A 124 -7.16 -2.81 1.44
CA PHE A 124 -8.14 -1.76 1.25
C PHE A 124 -8.58 -1.12 2.57
N ALA A 125 -8.80 -1.92 3.61
CA ALA A 125 -9.12 -1.45 4.95
C ALA A 125 -7.96 -0.65 5.56
N TRP A 126 -6.72 -1.11 5.38
CA TRP A 126 -5.52 -0.35 5.78
C TRP A 126 -5.42 0.98 5.04
N ARG A 127 -5.71 1.01 3.74
CA ARG A 127 -5.76 2.25 2.96
C ARG A 127 -6.83 3.19 3.49
N LEU A 128 -8.07 2.71 3.65
CA LEU A 128 -9.19 3.54 4.05
C LEU A 128 -8.99 4.11 5.46
N SER A 129 -8.45 3.32 6.38
CA SER A 129 -8.09 3.80 7.73
C SER A 129 -6.97 4.84 7.68
N ARG A 130 -5.96 4.67 6.83
CA ARG A 130 -4.87 5.65 6.67
C ARG A 130 -5.33 6.94 6.01
N ASP A 131 -6.14 6.87 4.96
CA ASP A 131 -6.69 8.05 4.28
C ASP A 131 -7.56 8.85 5.28
N ARG A 132 -8.41 8.18 6.07
CA ARG A 132 -9.18 8.82 7.17
C ARG A 132 -8.28 9.40 8.27
N LEU A 133 -7.20 8.73 8.64
CA LEU A 133 -6.24 9.25 9.62
C LEU A 133 -5.46 10.48 9.10
N LEU A 134 -5.16 10.51 7.79
CA LEU A 134 -4.46 11.64 7.17
C LEU A 134 -5.37 12.85 6.95
N ASP A 135 -6.67 12.63 6.72
CA ASP A 135 -7.67 13.71 6.66
C ASP A 135 -8.01 14.27 8.05
N THR A 136 -7.84 13.49 9.12
CA THR A 136 -8.09 13.94 10.51
C THR A 136 -6.83 14.42 11.23
N ALA A 137 -5.64 14.00 10.81
CA ALA A 137 -4.41 14.62 11.25
C ALA A 137 -4.39 16.08 10.76
N PRO A 138 -4.03 17.07 11.59
CA PRO A 138 -3.83 18.42 11.10
C PRO A 138 -2.82 18.35 9.97
N ARG A 139 -3.26 18.60 8.72
CA ARG A 139 -2.40 18.59 7.53
C ARG A 139 -1.15 19.38 7.89
N ARG A 140 -0.03 18.67 8.09
CA ARG A 140 1.22 19.26 8.55
C ARG A 140 1.59 20.28 7.50
N ALA A 141 1.49 21.55 7.85
CA ALA A 141 1.47 22.57 6.83
C ALA A 141 2.80 22.56 6.08
N VAL A 142 2.74 22.36 4.78
CA VAL A 142 3.93 22.28 3.93
C VAL A 142 4.50 23.69 3.87
N ARG A 143 5.74 23.83 4.34
CA ARG A 143 6.43 25.11 4.34
C ARG A 143 6.74 25.48 2.89
N ALA A 144 6.11 26.54 2.39
CA ALA A 144 6.27 27.01 1.03
C ALA A 144 7.07 28.31 1.03
N LEU A 145 8.00 28.43 0.09
CA LEU A 145 8.77 29.64 -0.14
C LEU A 145 8.28 30.26 -1.46
N VAL A 146 7.89 31.53 -1.41
CA VAL A 146 7.38 32.24 -2.59
C VAL A 146 8.55 32.93 -3.27
N VAL A 147 8.74 32.68 -4.56
CA VAL A 147 9.79 33.31 -5.38
C VAL A 147 9.14 34.46 -6.15
N GLY A 148 9.64 35.68 -5.95
CA GLY A 148 9.06 36.96 -6.36
C GLY A 148 8.25 37.59 -5.22
N ALA A 149 8.65 38.77 -4.74
CA ALA A 149 7.92 39.54 -3.72
C ALA A 149 7.12 40.70 -4.32
N ASP A 150 6.64 40.52 -5.56
CA ASP A 150 5.73 41.47 -6.21
C ASP A 150 4.28 41.32 -5.68
N HIS A 151 3.36 42.07 -6.29
CA HIS A 151 1.94 42.03 -5.96
C HIS A 151 1.33 40.62 -6.11
N THR A 152 1.86 39.81 -7.04
CA THR A 152 1.42 38.43 -7.29
C THR A 152 1.89 37.50 -6.16
N GLY A 153 3.11 37.69 -5.67
CA GLY A 153 3.64 36.97 -4.50
C GLY A 153 2.82 37.23 -3.22
N VAL A 154 2.42 38.49 -2.99
CA VAL A 154 1.58 38.86 -1.85
C VAL A 154 0.20 38.22 -1.95
N HIS A 155 -0.42 38.25 -3.12
CA HIS A 155 -1.73 37.62 -3.36
C HIS A 155 -1.67 36.10 -3.14
N LEU A 156 -0.56 35.46 -3.51
CA LEU A 156 -0.35 34.03 -3.30
C LEU A 156 -0.25 33.67 -1.81
N ILE A 157 0.44 34.48 -1.00
CA ILE A 157 0.50 34.27 0.46
C ILE A 157 -0.88 34.41 1.10
N GLN A 158 -1.66 35.42 0.68
CA GLN A 158 -3.02 35.61 1.19
C GLN A 158 -3.91 34.42 0.84
N GLU A 159 -3.78 33.86 -0.38
CA GLU A 159 -4.52 32.67 -0.81
C GLU A 159 -4.09 31.41 -0.06
N MET A 160 -2.79 31.24 0.20
CA MET A 160 -2.25 30.17 1.05
C MET A 160 -2.80 30.26 2.49
N ARG A 161 -2.89 31.47 3.05
CA ARG A 161 -3.45 31.71 4.39
C ARG A 161 -4.97 31.49 4.46
N ARG A 162 -5.69 31.77 3.38
CA ARG A 162 -7.13 31.47 3.24
C ARG A 162 -7.43 29.97 3.18
N GLY A 163 -6.40 29.14 2.94
CA GLY A 163 -6.54 27.68 3.00
C GLY A 163 -7.33 27.08 1.85
N GLY A 164 -7.38 27.76 0.69
CA GLY A 164 -8.16 27.33 -0.47
C GLY A 164 -7.60 26.13 -1.25
N GLY A 165 -6.45 25.59 -0.86
CA GLY A 165 -5.76 24.52 -1.58
C GLY A 165 -5.96 23.10 -1.01
N PRO A 166 -5.73 22.05 -1.82
CA PRO A 166 -5.73 20.66 -1.36
C PRO A 166 -4.61 20.33 -0.36
N GLU A 167 -3.64 21.22 -0.14
CA GLU A 167 -2.65 21.14 0.92
C GLU A 167 -2.67 22.42 1.77
N ARG A 168 -2.54 22.30 3.11
CA ARG A 168 -2.29 23.48 3.96
C ARG A 168 -0.86 23.93 3.71
N LEU A 169 -0.67 25.01 2.98
CA LEU A 169 0.64 25.63 2.76
C LEU A 169 0.87 26.69 3.85
N THR A 170 2.02 26.64 4.53
CA THR A 170 2.44 27.73 5.41
C THR A 170 3.57 28.49 4.71
N PRO A 171 3.34 29.74 4.28
CA PRO A 171 4.38 30.54 3.67
C PRO A 171 5.45 30.85 4.74
N ILE A 172 6.71 30.52 4.45
CA ILE A 172 7.84 30.73 5.36
C ILE A 172 8.75 31.89 4.96
N GLY A 173 8.62 32.43 3.75
CA GLY A 173 9.50 33.48 3.26
C GLY A 173 9.14 33.95 1.85
N PHE A 174 9.66 35.12 1.49
CA PHE A 174 9.80 35.57 0.11
C PHE A 174 11.27 35.53 -0.31
N ILE A 175 11.53 35.11 -1.55
CA ILE A 175 12.78 35.35 -2.25
C ILE A 175 12.51 36.44 -3.28
N ASP A 176 13.28 37.52 -3.24
CA ASP A 176 13.30 38.54 -4.29
C ASP A 176 14.77 38.84 -4.66
N ASP A 177 15.04 39.01 -5.96
CA ASP A 177 16.35 39.38 -6.49
C ASP A 177 16.63 40.87 -6.26
N GLU A 178 15.61 41.69 -6.02
CA GLU A 178 15.78 43.11 -5.68
C GLU A 178 16.18 43.30 -4.21
N ALA A 179 17.42 43.78 -4.01
CA ALA A 179 18.00 44.07 -2.69
C ALA A 179 17.15 45.02 -1.81
N ARG A 180 16.19 45.75 -2.40
CA ARG A 180 15.32 46.73 -1.72
C ARG A 180 14.35 46.12 -0.71
N LEU A 181 13.97 44.85 -0.86
CA LEU A 181 13.01 44.19 0.03
C LEU A 181 13.68 43.33 1.13
N THR A 182 15.01 43.19 1.08
CA THR A 182 15.77 42.40 2.05
C THR A 182 15.59 42.92 3.46
N GLY A 183 15.02 42.11 4.36
CA GLY A 183 14.85 42.47 5.78
C GLY A 183 13.51 43.14 6.13
N HIS A 184 12.65 43.43 5.14
CA HIS A 184 11.30 43.93 5.40
C HIS A 184 10.32 42.77 5.72
N LEU A 185 9.40 43.04 6.64
CA LEU A 185 8.27 42.17 6.98
C LEU A 185 7.10 42.54 6.07
N VAL A 186 6.86 41.72 5.04
CA VAL A 186 5.67 41.85 4.20
C VAL A 186 4.67 40.82 4.70
N GLU A 187 3.51 41.28 5.20
CA GLU A 187 2.44 40.40 5.72
C GLU A 187 2.89 39.46 6.87
N GLY A 188 3.90 39.86 7.64
CA GLY A 188 4.44 39.07 8.75
C GLY A 188 5.40 37.95 8.35
N VAL A 189 5.83 37.91 7.09
CA VAL A 189 6.79 36.95 6.54
C VAL A 189 8.08 37.69 6.15
N ARG A 190 9.25 37.12 6.48
CA ARG A 190 10.54 37.77 6.26
C ARG A 190 11.00 37.59 4.81
N ALA A 191 11.33 38.69 4.15
CA ALA A 191 12.00 38.66 2.84
C ALA A 191 13.53 38.54 3.01
N GLY A 192 14.14 37.56 2.35
CA GLY A 192 15.58 37.31 2.40
C GLY A 192 16.17 37.21 0.99
N SER A 193 17.38 37.76 0.79
CA SER A 193 18.02 37.89 -0.52
C SER A 193 19.21 36.96 -0.74
N ARG A 194 19.41 35.92 0.10
CA ARG A 194 20.62 35.09 -0.02
C ARG A 194 20.46 33.70 0.58
N TRP A 195 20.71 32.67 -0.23
CA TRP A 195 21.24 31.38 0.23
C TRP A 195 22.17 30.74 -0.81
N TRP A 196 23.42 30.57 -0.40
CA TRP A 196 24.29 29.42 -0.70
C TRP A 196 24.59 28.74 0.64
#